data_AF-A0A2V6SWI4-F1
#
_entry.id   AF-A0A2V6SWI4-F1
#
_cell.length_a   1.000
_cell.length_b   1.000
_cell.length_c   1.000
_cell.angle_alpha   90.00
_cell.angle_beta   90.00
_cell.angle_gamma   90.00
#
_symmetry.space_group_name_H-M   'P 1'
#
loop_
_entity.id
_entity.type
_entity.pdbx_description
1 polymer ?
#
loop_
_entity_poly.entity_id
_entity_poly.type
_entity_poly.pdbx_seq_one_letter_code
_entity_poly.pdbx_strand_id
1 'polypeptide(L)'
;MPPRGWQRRVERLALDLRPRFVADVMLGRLARWLRALGYDTAYVRDASDRQLLGLALREDRRLLTRDVALARLARERGLLVRADGLDDQLREVVQACGLTAPTLLTRCLECNVPLEAVGRDAVRDRVPSYTFATQRAFRTCRGCARVYWPGTHAAGILDRLRPFLAASGRP
;
A
#
# COMPACT_ATOMS: atom_id res chain seq x y z
N MET A 1 -12.01 -18.96 25.82
CA MET A 1 -11.49 -19.50 24.54
C MET A 1 -12.27 -18.83 23.41
N PRO A 2 -11.64 -18.01 22.55
CA PRO A 2 -12.38 -17.26 21.54
C PRO A 2 -13.00 -18.21 20.49
N PRO A 3 -14.22 -17.92 19.98
CA PRO A 3 -14.93 -18.81 19.06
C PRO A 3 -14.19 -18.96 17.72
N ARG A 4 -14.39 -20.10 17.04
CA ARG A 4 -13.81 -20.35 15.70
C ARG A 4 -14.24 -19.25 14.73
N GLY A 5 -13.27 -18.53 14.16
CA GLY A 5 -13.51 -17.39 13.25
C GLY A 5 -13.32 -16.02 13.88
N TRP A 6 -13.13 -15.93 15.21
CA TRP A 6 -12.84 -14.68 15.90
C TRP A 6 -11.52 -14.05 15.42
N GLN A 7 -10.45 -14.84 15.24
CA GLN A 7 -9.19 -14.33 14.68
C GLN A 7 -9.36 -13.73 13.27
N ARG A 8 -10.08 -14.42 12.36
CA ARG A 8 -10.31 -13.93 10.99
C ARG A 8 -11.16 -12.65 10.95
N ARG A 9 -12.11 -12.49 11.88
CA ARG A 9 -12.93 -11.28 11.99
C ARG A 9 -12.11 -10.12 12.57
N VAL A 10 -11.28 -10.37 13.58
CA VAL A 10 -10.38 -9.36 14.17
C VAL A 10 -9.31 -8.92 13.17
N GLU A 11 -8.72 -9.85 12.40
CA GLU A 11 -7.78 -9.53 11.32
C GLU A 11 -8.43 -8.68 10.22
N ARG A 12 -9.69 -8.96 9.87
CA ARG A 12 -10.44 -8.17 8.89
C ARG A 12 -10.75 -6.76 9.42
N LEU A 13 -11.25 -6.64 10.65
CA LEU A 13 -11.48 -5.34 11.30
C LEU A 13 -10.17 -4.54 11.47
N ALA A 14 -9.06 -5.20 11.79
CA ALA A 14 -7.75 -4.56 11.89
C ALA A 14 -7.20 -4.11 10.52
N LEU A 15 -7.54 -4.80 9.42
CA LEU A 15 -7.25 -4.35 8.06
C LEU A 15 -8.14 -3.18 7.64
N ASP A 16 -9.39 -3.14 8.11
CA ASP A 16 -10.36 -2.06 7.86
C ASP A 16 -10.01 -0.77 8.62
N LEU A 17 -9.25 -0.87 9.73
CA LEU A 17 -8.74 0.26 10.51
C LEU A 17 -7.39 0.82 9.99
N ARG A 18 -6.78 0.21 8.97
CA ARG A 18 -5.52 0.73 8.41
C ARG A 18 -5.79 1.98 7.56
N PRO A 19 -4.96 3.02 7.68
CA PRO A 19 -5.08 4.20 6.83
C PRO A 19 -5.10 3.83 5.35
N ARG A 20 -6.07 4.39 4.63
CA ARG A 20 -6.17 4.31 3.18
C ARG A 20 -5.74 5.63 2.57
N PHE A 21 -5.16 5.56 1.39
CA PHE A 21 -4.58 6.72 0.72
C PHE A 21 -5.19 6.92 -0.65
N VAL A 22 -5.18 8.18 -1.09
CA VAL A 22 -5.26 8.56 -2.50
C VAL A 22 -4.08 9.47 -2.77
N ALA A 23 -3.30 9.16 -3.81
CA ALA A 23 -2.12 9.93 -4.21
C ALA A 23 -2.40 10.63 -5.54
N ASP A 24 -1.96 11.88 -5.64
CA ASP A 24 -1.97 12.63 -6.90
C ASP A 24 -0.93 12.11 -7.90
N VAL A 25 -0.91 12.72 -9.10
CA VAL A 25 0.00 12.35 -10.19
C VAL A 25 1.49 12.47 -9.81
N MET A 26 1.85 13.38 -8.91
CA MET A 26 3.23 13.65 -8.50
C MET A 26 3.80 12.55 -7.59
N LEU A 27 2.93 11.79 -6.94
CA LEU A 27 3.29 10.77 -5.96
C LEU A 27 3.08 9.34 -6.46
N GLY A 28 3.09 9.12 -7.79
CA GLY A 28 2.89 7.78 -8.37
C GLY A 28 3.91 6.74 -7.90
N ARG A 29 5.20 7.11 -7.75
CA ARG A 29 6.22 6.21 -7.21
C ARG A 29 5.96 5.89 -5.73
N LEU A 30 5.59 6.89 -4.94
CA LEU A 30 5.22 6.70 -3.53
C LEU A 30 3.99 5.79 -3.39
N ALA A 31 2.95 6.02 -4.19
CA ALA A 31 1.74 5.19 -4.21
C ALA A 31 2.05 3.71 -4.46
N ARG A 32 2.93 3.44 -5.44
CA ARG A 32 3.39 2.08 -5.75
C ARG A 32 4.10 1.44 -4.56
N TRP A 33 4.89 2.21 -3.81
CA TRP A 33 5.60 1.72 -2.63
C TRP A 33 4.68 1.51 -1.42
N LEU A 34 3.72 2.39 -1.18
CA LEU A 34 2.70 2.18 -0.14
C LEU A 34 1.90 0.89 -0.41
N ARG A 35 1.57 0.59 -1.67
CA ARG A 35 0.95 -0.69 -2.08
C ARG A 35 1.85 -1.89 -1.82
N ALA A 36 3.16 -1.75 -2.07
CA ALA A 36 4.14 -2.81 -1.79
C ALA A 36 4.22 -3.12 -0.28
N LEU A 37 4.06 -2.09 0.55
CA LEU A 37 3.91 -2.16 2.00
C LEU A 37 2.47 -2.59 2.42
N GLY A 38 1.60 -2.93 1.48
CA GLY A 38 0.28 -3.46 1.75
C GLY A 38 -0.79 -2.44 2.13
N TYR A 39 -0.49 -1.14 2.01
CA TYR A 39 -1.48 -0.08 2.22
C TYR A 39 -2.35 0.11 0.98
N ASP A 40 -3.66 0.24 1.19
CA ASP A 40 -4.61 0.55 0.12
C ASP A 40 -4.38 2.00 -0.34
N THR A 41 -3.80 2.16 -1.52
CA THR A 41 -3.44 3.48 -2.06
C THR A 41 -3.98 3.65 -3.46
N ALA A 42 -5.05 4.42 -3.61
CA ALA A 42 -5.55 4.84 -4.91
C ALA A 42 -4.55 5.79 -5.58
N TYR A 43 -4.39 5.64 -6.88
CA TYR A 43 -3.61 6.55 -7.73
C TYR A 43 -4.33 6.61 -9.07
N VAL A 44 -4.72 7.81 -9.48
CA VAL A 44 -5.43 8.05 -10.73
C VAL A 44 -4.62 9.10 -11.48
N ARG A 45 -3.99 8.69 -12.59
CA ARG A 45 -3.04 9.53 -13.33
C ARG A 45 -3.65 10.84 -13.81
N ASP A 46 -4.90 10.78 -14.28
CA ASP A 46 -5.57 11.89 -14.95
C ASP A 46 -6.78 12.41 -14.15
N ALA A 47 -6.74 12.31 -12.82
CA ALA A 47 -7.78 12.86 -11.96
C ALA A 47 -7.57 14.36 -11.70
N SER A 48 -8.64 15.13 -11.84
CA SER A 48 -8.70 16.51 -11.34
C SER A 48 -8.69 16.55 -9.81
N ASP A 49 -8.31 17.70 -9.26
CA ASP A 49 -8.38 17.99 -7.82
C ASP A 49 -9.74 17.65 -7.22
N ARG A 50 -10.84 17.99 -7.91
CA ARG A 50 -12.20 17.68 -7.47
C ARG A 50 -12.45 16.18 -7.39
N GLN A 51 -11.95 15.40 -8.35
CA GLN A 51 -12.08 13.95 -8.35
C GLN A 51 -11.24 13.32 -7.23
N LEU A 52 -10.01 13.82 -6.99
CA LEU A 52 -9.15 13.35 -5.90
C LEU A 52 -9.78 13.64 -4.53
N LEU A 53 -10.26 14.86 -4.30
CA LEU A 53 -10.97 15.26 -3.08
C LEU A 53 -12.26 14.46 -2.88
N GLY A 54 -13.04 14.29 -3.94
CA GLY A 54 -14.27 13.49 -3.90
C GLY A 54 -14.01 12.02 -3.61
N LEU A 55 -12.91 11.45 -4.13
CA LEU A 55 -12.49 10.09 -3.81
C LEU A 55 -12.01 9.98 -2.35
N ALA A 56 -11.20 10.94 -1.90
CA ALA A 56 -10.73 11.03 -0.52
C ALA A 56 -11.89 11.06 0.47
N LEU A 57 -12.92 11.86 0.19
CA LEU A 57 -14.09 11.98 1.03
C LEU A 57 -14.97 10.72 1.01
N ARG A 58 -15.35 10.24 -0.18
CA ARG A 58 -16.30 9.12 -0.33
C ARG A 58 -15.76 7.80 0.19
N GLU A 59 -14.45 7.58 0.05
CA GLU A 59 -13.80 6.33 0.45
C GLU A 59 -12.98 6.48 1.74
N ASP A 60 -13.16 7.57 2.49
CA ASP A 60 -12.42 7.85 3.72
C ASP A 60 -10.91 7.57 3.57
N ARG A 61 -10.29 8.26 2.61
CA ARG A 61 -8.86 8.17 2.30
C ARG A 61 -8.17 9.47 2.63
N ARG A 62 -6.94 9.37 3.13
CA ARG A 62 -6.04 10.52 3.27
C ARG A 62 -5.45 10.87 1.91
N LEU A 63 -5.58 12.13 1.49
CA LEU A 63 -5.03 12.63 0.24
C LEU A 63 -3.54 12.95 0.43
N LEU A 64 -2.69 12.30 -0.35
CA LEU A 64 -1.26 12.59 -0.45
C LEU A 64 -1.02 13.43 -1.69
N THR A 65 -0.36 14.57 -1.52
CA THR A 65 -0.01 15.46 -2.64
C THR A 65 1.24 16.26 -2.31
N ARG A 66 1.97 16.68 -3.35
CA ARG A 66 3.02 17.72 -3.20
C ARG A 66 2.50 19.12 -3.54
N ASP A 67 1.25 19.25 -3.97
CA ASP A 67 0.63 20.51 -4.34
C ASP A 67 0.06 21.17 -3.08
N VAL A 68 0.57 22.37 -2.79
CA VAL A 68 0.19 23.15 -1.61
C VAL A 68 -1.28 23.58 -1.68
N ALA A 69 -1.79 23.95 -2.85
CA ALA A 69 -3.17 24.36 -3.03
C ALA A 69 -4.11 23.17 -2.83
N LEU A 70 -3.81 22.03 -3.44
CA LEU A 70 -4.61 20.81 -3.26
C LEU A 70 -4.60 20.31 -1.80
N ALA A 71 -3.44 20.33 -1.13
CA ALA A 71 -3.35 19.98 0.28
C ALA A 71 -4.20 20.90 1.17
N ARG A 72 -4.19 22.22 0.89
CA ARG A 72 -5.04 23.20 1.59
C ARG A 72 -6.53 22.94 1.36
N LEU A 73 -6.92 22.61 0.13
CA LEU A 73 -8.31 22.25 -0.19
C LEU A 73 -8.77 20.98 0.54
N ALA A 74 -7.88 20.02 0.71
CA ALA A 74 -8.15 18.77 1.42
C ALA A 74 -8.20 18.91 2.95
N ARG A 75 -7.73 20.05 3.50
CA ARG A 75 -7.73 20.35 4.94
C ARG A 75 -7.14 19.20 5.77
N GLU A 76 -7.84 18.75 6.82
CA GLU A 76 -7.40 17.68 7.70
C GLU A 76 -7.24 16.31 7.00
N ARG A 77 -7.86 16.11 5.84
CA ARG A 77 -7.68 14.88 5.03
C ARG A 77 -6.46 14.94 4.12
N GLY A 78 -5.87 16.12 3.93
CA GLY A 78 -4.67 16.30 3.13
C GLY A 78 -3.40 16.05 3.93
N LEU A 79 -2.41 15.45 3.30
CA LEU A 79 -1.02 15.47 3.72
C LEU A 79 -0.18 16.02 2.57
N LEU A 80 0.41 17.20 2.82
CA LEU A 80 1.43 17.77 1.94
C LEU A 80 2.75 17.02 2.16
N VAL A 81 3.15 16.23 1.18
CA VAL A 81 4.45 15.55 1.15
C VAL A 81 5.49 16.54 0.64
N ARG A 82 6.49 16.86 1.47
CA ARG A 82 7.47 17.90 1.17
C ARG A 82 8.69 17.33 0.47
N ALA A 83 9.15 16.16 0.92
CA ALA A 83 10.32 15.47 0.39
C ALA A 83 10.26 15.21 -1.13
N ASP A 84 11.43 15.35 -1.77
CA ASP A 84 11.64 14.97 -3.17
C ASP A 84 11.97 13.48 -3.34
N GLY A 85 12.82 12.95 -2.46
CA GLY A 85 13.29 11.58 -2.50
C GLY A 85 12.26 10.59 -1.98
N LEU A 86 12.07 9.47 -2.67
CA LEU A 86 11.10 8.44 -2.29
C LEU A 86 11.28 7.96 -0.84
N ASP A 87 12.51 7.74 -0.40
CA ASP A 87 12.77 7.21 0.94
C ASP A 87 12.33 8.21 2.02
N ASP A 88 12.55 9.50 1.79
CA ASP A 88 12.10 10.57 2.68
C ASP A 88 10.58 10.78 2.60
N GLN A 89 9.98 10.69 1.41
CA GLN A 89 8.52 10.70 1.25
C GLN A 89 7.86 9.57 2.03
N LEU A 90 8.43 8.36 1.98
CA LEU A 90 7.94 7.22 2.75
C LEU A 90 8.05 7.47 4.25
N ARG A 91 9.17 8.02 4.73
CA ARG A 91 9.33 8.39 6.15
C ARG A 91 8.30 9.43 6.58
N GLU A 92 8.12 10.49 5.80
CA GLU A 92 7.12 11.53 6.08
C GLU A 92 5.72 10.93 6.22
N VAL A 93 5.28 10.09 5.27
CA VAL A 93 3.95 9.46 5.33
C VAL A 93 3.84 8.49 6.50
N VAL A 94 4.87 7.68 6.75
CA VAL A 94 4.89 6.71 7.85
C VAL A 94 4.70 7.41 9.20
N GLN A 95 5.45 8.49 9.43
CA GLN A 95 5.39 9.24 10.68
C GLN A 95 4.08 10.04 10.80
N ALA A 96 3.71 10.78 9.76
CA ALA A 96 2.52 11.64 9.78
C ALA A 96 1.20 10.85 9.89
N CYS A 97 1.19 9.59 9.42
CA CYS A 97 0.00 8.74 9.44
C CYS A 97 0.06 7.60 10.46
N GLY A 98 1.11 7.53 11.29
CA GLY A 98 1.26 6.48 12.31
C GLY A 98 1.26 5.07 11.75
N LEU A 99 1.94 4.85 10.62
CA LEU A 99 1.91 3.57 9.93
C LEU A 99 2.60 2.46 10.73
N THR A 100 1.94 1.31 10.86
CA THR A 100 2.42 0.16 11.63
C THR A 100 3.10 -0.87 10.73
N ALA A 101 3.57 -1.98 11.31
CA ALA A 101 4.23 -3.06 10.59
C ALA A 101 3.41 -3.50 9.35
N PRO A 102 3.95 -3.31 8.13
CA PRO A 102 3.27 -3.64 6.90
C PRO A 102 3.31 -5.14 6.62
N THR A 103 2.22 -5.68 6.07
CA THR A 103 2.25 -6.99 5.42
C THR A 103 2.58 -6.77 3.96
N LEU A 104 3.76 -7.20 3.54
CA LEU A 104 4.25 -6.96 2.18
C LEU A 104 3.40 -7.68 1.13
N LEU A 105 3.25 -7.04 -0.03
CA LEU A 105 2.66 -7.63 -1.25
C LEU A 105 1.25 -8.21 -1.02
N THR A 106 0.42 -7.52 -0.23
CA THR A 106 -1.02 -7.83 -0.10
C THR A 106 -1.87 -7.08 -1.14
N ARG A 107 -1.29 -6.10 -1.85
CA ARG A 107 -1.97 -5.25 -2.84
C ARG A 107 -1.20 -5.22 -4.15
N CYS A 108 -1.91 -5.19 -5.26
CA CYS A 108 -1.33 -5.05 -6.58
C CYS A 108 -0.66 -3.68 -6.70
N LEU A 109 0.60 -3.65 -7.11
CA LEU A 109 1.37 -2.42 -7.26
C LEU A 109 0.79 -1.47 -8.33
N GLU A 110 0.00 -2.04 -9.24
CA GLU A 110 -0.46 -1.37 -10.46
C GLU A 110 -1.91 -0.91 -10.33
N CYS A 111 -2.82 -1.82 -9.97
CA CYS A 111 -4.25 -1.54 -9.85
C CYS A 111 -4.79 -1.53 -8.42
N ASN A 112 -3.94 -1.71 -7.39
CA ASN A 112 -4.31 -1.65 -5.97
C ASN A 112 -5.33 -2.72 -5.48
N VAL A 113 -5.73 -3.66 -6.36
CA VAL A 113 -6.58 -4.80 -5.99
C VAL A 113 -5.85 -5.74 -5.02
N PRO A 114 -6.53 -6.30 -4.00
CA PRO A 114 -5.94 -7.31 -3.12
C PRO A 114 -5.33 -8.48 -3.90
N LEU A 115 -4.15 -8.90 -3.47
CA LEU A 115 -3.42 -10.02 -4.07
C LEU A 115 -3.80 -11.33 -3.40
N GLU A 116 -4.04 -12.34 -4.23
CA GLU A 116 -4.43 -13.67 -3.79
C GLU A 116 -3.27 -14.64 -3.90
N ALA A 117 -3.16 -15.55 -2.94
CA ALA A 117 -2.21 -16.65 -3.04
C ALA A 117 -2.54 -17.49 -4.28
N VAL A 118 -1.51 -17.89 -5.02
CA VAL A 118 -1.64 -18.75 -6.20
C VAL A 118 -0.64 -19.88 -6.10
N GLY A 119 -1.08 -21.09 -6.47
CA GLY A 119 -0.21 -22.26 -6.51
C GLY A 119 0.95 -22.06 -7.49
N ARG A 120 2.12 -22.60 -7.16
CA ARG A 120 3.34 -22.44 -7.96
C ARG A 120 3.13 -22.89 -9.40
N ASP A 121 2.54 -24.07 -9.62
CA ASP A 121 2.35 -24.59 -10.96
C ASP A 121 1.46 -23.71 -11.85
N ALA A 122 0.48 -23.00 -11.27
CA ALA A 122 -0.42 -22.10 -12.01
C ALA A 122 0.26 -20.82 -12.52
N VAL A 123 1.52 -20.54 -12.12
CA VAL A 123 2.29 -19.38 -12.58
C VAL A 123 3.54 -19.75 -13.38
N ARG A 124 3.79 -21.04 -13.63
CA ARG A 124 4.99 -21.55 -14.30
C ARG A 124 5.34 -20.80 -15.58
N ASP A 125 4.37 -20.59 -16.46
CA ASP A 125 4.56 -19.95 -17.77
C ASP A 125 4.38 -18.43 -17.73
N ARG A 126 4.15 -17.86 -16.54
CA ARG A 126 3.87 -16.43 -16.32
C ARG A 126 4.99 -15.72 -15.56
N VAL A 127 6.02 -16.43 -15.14
CA VAL A 127 7.18 -15.88 -14.43
C VAL A 127 8.48 -16.40 -15.04
N PRO A 128 9.61 -15.68 -14.91
CA PRO A 128 10.91 -16.17 -15.37
C PRO A 128 11.29 -17.50 -14.71
N SER A 129 11.97 -18.38 -15.46
CA SER A 129 12.37 -19.71 -14.99
C SER A 129 13.20 -19.68 -13.69
N TYR A 130 14.12 -18.73 -13.57
CA TYR A 130 14.90 -18.52 -12.35
C TYR A 130 14.01 -18.17 -11.14
N THR A 131 13.03 -17.28 -11.33
CA THR A 131 12.05 -16.93 -10.29
C THR A 131 11.21 -18.14 -9.92
N PHE A 132 10.73 -18.89 -10.91
CA PHE A 132 9.99 -20.12 -10.67
C PHE A 132 10.80 -21.12 -9.85
N ALA A 133 12.08 -21.31 -10.16
CA ALA A 133 12.97 -22.24 -9.49
C ALA A 133 13.29 -21.83 -8.04
N THR A 134 13.48 -20.54 -7.78
CA THR A 134 13.97 -20.02 -6.48
C THR A 134 12.85 -19.64 -5.51
N GLN A 135 11.68 -19.22 -6.01
CA GLN A 135 10.60 -18.72 -5.18
C GLN A 135 9.58 -19.80 -4.84
N ARG A 136 9.12 -19.79 -3.58
CA ARG A 136 8.15 -20.78 -3.06
C ARG A 136 6.72 -20.25 -2.97
N ALA A 137 6.56 -18.93 -2.89
CA ALA A 137 5.28 -18.29 -2.69
C ALA A 137 5.02 -17.27 -3.80
N PHE A 138 3.84 -17.37 -4.39
CA PHE A 138 3.38 -16.46 -5.43
C PHE A 138 2.02 -15.90 -5.05
N ARG A 139 1.77 -14.68 -5.52
CA ARG A 139 0.46 -14.06 -5.48
C ARG A 139 0.08 -13.55 -6.84
N THR A 140 -1.22 -13.53 -7.14
CA THR A 140 -1.73 -12.97 -8.40
C THR A 140 -2.81 -11.94 -8.15
N CYS A 141 -2.91 -10.99 -9.09
CA CYS A 141 -3.93 -9.97 -9.07
C CYS A 141 -5.10 -10.37 -9.98
N ARG A 142 -6.32 -10.41 -9.46
CA ARG A 142 -7.52 -10.64 -10.28
C ARG A 142 -7.86 -9.50 -11.25
N GLY A 143 -7.46 -8.26 -10.93
CA GLY A 143 -7.73 -7.10 -11.77
C GLY A 143 -6.87 -7.02 -13.04
N CYS A 144 -5.55 -7.20 -12.93
CA CYS A 144 -4.63 -7.04 -14.06
C CYS A 144 -3.77 -8.29 -14.38
N ALA A 145 -4.10 -9.44 -13.78
CA ALA A 145 -3.41 -10.72 -14.00
C ALA A 145 -1.88 -10.72 -13.77
N ARG A 146 -1.32 -9.75 -13.05
CA ARG A 146 0.12 -9.75 -12.71
C ARG A 146 0.41 -10.79 -11.62
N VAL A 147 1.63 -11.32 -11.64
CA VAL A 147 2.16 -12.25 -10.64
C VAL A 147 3.22 -11.54 -9.81
N TYR A 148 3.18 -11.74 -8.49
CA TYR A 148 4.09 -11.16 -7.52
C TYR A 148 4.71 -12.25 -6.65
N TRP A 149 5.92 -12.03 -6.19
CA TRP A 149 6.65 -12.92 -5.27
C TRP A 149 7.46 -12.06 -4.28
N PRO A 150 7.79 -12.59 -3.08
CA PRO A 150 8.65 -11.90 -2.12
C PRO A 150 10.01 -11.59 -2.76
N GLY A 151 10.32 -10.31 -2.93
CA GLY A 151 11.62 -9.85 -3.42
C GLY A 151 12.39 -9.11 -2.33
N THR A 152 13.71 -9.00 -2.49
CA THR A 152 14.60 -8.30 -1.54
C THR A 152 14.37 -6.80 -1.49
N HIS A 153 13.89 -6.19 -2.58
CA HIS A 153 13.65 -4.74 -2.64
C HIS A 153 12.62 -4.24 -1.62
N ALA A 154 11.52 -4.96 -1.43
CA ALA A 154 10.51 -4.55 -0.46
C ALA A 154 10.99 -4.76 0.98
N ALA A 155 11.73 -5.84 1.23
CA ALA A 155 12.34 -6.12 2.53
C ALA A 155 13.38 -5.05 2.91
N GLY A 156 14.30 -4.69 2.00
CA GLY A 156 15.33 -3.68 2.28
C GLY A 156 14.77 -2.27 2.52
N ILE A 157 13.63 -1.91 1.92
CA ILE A 157 12.93 -0.66 2.27
C ILE A 157 12.24 -0.78 3.63
N LEU A 158 11.61 -1.91 3.92
CA LEU A 158 11.01 -2.15 5.22
C LEU A 158 12.05 -2.04 6.34
N ASP A 159 13.24 -2.61 6.16
CA ASP A 159 14.33 -2.51 7.15
C ASP A 159 14.74 -1.06 7.41
N ARG A 160 14.79 -0.23 6.35
CA ARG A 160 15.09 1.21 6.46
C ARG A 160 13.97 2.02 7.10
N LEU A 161 12.71 1.59 6.93
CA LEU A 161 11.55 2.25 7.54
C LEU A 161 11.27 1.79 8.96
N ARG A 162 11.80 0.62 9.36
CA ARG A 162 11.56 0.00 10.66
C ARG A 162 11.72 0.93 11.87
N PRO A 163 12.71 1.84 11.93
CA PRO A 163 12.84 2.79 13.05
C PRO A 163 11.69 3.80 13.17
N PHE A 164 10.93 4.01 12.08
CA PHE A 164 9.87 5.02 11.99
C PHE A 164 8.47 4.43 12.07
N LEU A 165 8.34 3.11 11.94
CA LEU A 165 7.04 2.44 12.03
C LEU A 165 6.50 2.54 13.45
N ALA A 166 5.24 2.91 13.57
CA ALA A 166 4.53 2.89 14.84
C ALA A 166 4.52 1.45 15.39
N ALA A 167 4.67 1.32 16.71
CA ALA A 167 4.47 0.05 17.38
C ALA A 167 3.08 -0.47 16.99
N SER A 168 3.03 -1.70 16.47
CA SER A 168 1.75 -2.38 16.28
C SER A 168 1.22 -2.62 17.69
N GLY A 169 0.21 -1.85 18.10
CA GLY A 169 -0.26 -1.82 19.48
C GLY A 169 -0.34 -3.22 20.09
N ARG A 170 0.43 -3.44 21.18
CA ARG A 170 0.01 -4.41 22.20
C ARG A 170 -1.19 -3.81 22.94
N PRO A 171 -2.13 -4.67 23.39
CA PRO A 171 -3.42 -4.24 23.93
C PRO A 171 -3.31 -3.25 25.08
#